data_AF-A0A956EZ13-F1
#
_entry.id   AF-A0A956EZ13-F1
#
_cell.length_a   1.000
_cell.length_b   1.000
_cell.length_c   1.000
_cell.angle_alpha   90.00
_cell.angle_beta   90.00
_cell.angle_gamma   90.00
#
_symmetry.space_group_name_H-M   'P 1'
#
loop_
_entity.id
_entity.type
_entity.pdbx_description
1 polymer ?
#
loop_
_entity_poly.entity_id
_entity_poly.type
_entity_poly.pdbx_seq_one_letter_code
_entity_poly.pdbx_strand_id
1 'polypeptide(L)'
;MTAAGSLGLLVAERQKSQLGSWLTKPVAALGFVLLGLVRATYATPYDAALVVGLCLCMGGDVLLIPKQRAAFAAGILSFLLGHVAFVVAFWQLGVSKLVGFGAFFGLLLPAAVVLRWLLPHAGNLRIAVVAYVVVITTMVATAFAVAHSAPWGVYVGAVMFYFSDLAVARERFVK
;
A
#
# COMPACT_ATOMS: atom_id res chain seq x y z
N MET A 1 16.02 -1.63 9.09
CA MET A 1 15.51 -2.87 8.48
C MET A 1 16.38 -4.01 8.98
N THR A 2 15.91 -4.81 9.93
CA THR A 2 16.68 -5.97 10.40
C THR A 2 16.47 -7.11 9.41
N ALA A 3 17.54 -7.53 8.75
CA ALA A 3 17.58 -8.64 7.78
C ALA A 3 16.96 -9.94 8.32
N ALA A 4 16.84 -10.06 9.64
CA ALA A 4 16.16 -11.15 10.34
C ALA A 4 14.65 -11.24 10.02
N GLY A 5 13.95 -10.10 9.86
CA GLY A 5 12.52 -10.11 9.56
C GLY A 5 12.20 -10.64 8.17
N SER A 6 13.03 -10.29 7.18
CA SER A 6 12.93 -10.78 5.80
C SER A 6 13.24 -12.28 5.67
N LEU A 7 14.19 -12.80 6.46
CA LEU A 7 14.54 -14.22 6.48
C LEU A 7 13.43 -15.07 7.12
N GLY A 8 12.80 -14.56 8.19
CA GLY A 8 11.64 -15.20 8.80
C GLY A 8 10.44 -15.31 7.85
N LEU A 9 10.23 -14.28 7.01
CA LEU A 9 9.16 -14.26 6.00
C LEU A 9 9.40 -15.31 4.90
N LEU A 10 10.62 -15.41 4.40
CA LEU A 10 11.01 -16.39 3.37
C LEU A 10 10.91 -17.85 3.85
N VAL A 11 11.21 -18.10 5.13
CA VAL A 11 11.08 -19.44 5.72
C VAL A 11 9.62 -19.79 5.99
N ALA A 12 8.80 -18.81 6.40
CA ALA A 12 7.37 -19.02 6.65
C ALA A 12 6.57 -19.23 5.34
N GLU A 13 6.89 -18.50 4.27
CA GLU A 13 6.31 -18.69 2.93
C GLU A 13 6.64 -20.08 2.35
N ARG A 14 7.84 -20.60 2.61
CA ARG A 14 8.20 -21.97 2.21
C ARG A 14 7.39 -23.06 2.93
N GLN A 15 6.81 -22.79 4.10
CA GLN A 15 6.14 -23.82 4.92
C GLN A 15 4.61 -23.88 4.77
N LYS A 16 3.96 -23.02 3.96
CA LYS A 16 2.48 -22.99 3.79
C LYS A 16 1.70 -22.92 5.12
N SER A 17 2.32 -22.41 6.20
CA SER A 17 1.69 -22.36 7.52
C SER A 17 0.79 -21.12 7.63
N GLN A 18 -0.53 -21.35 7.72
CA GLN A 18 -1.54 -20.31 7.93
C GLN A 18 -1.22 -19.47 9.19
N LEU A 19 -0.72 -20.10 10.25
CA LEU A 19 -0.31 -19.43 11.49
C LEU A 19 0.87 -18.45 11.29
N GLY A 20 1.79 -18.77 10.38
CA GLY A 20 2.91 -17.88 10.02
C GLY A 20 2.40 -16.60 9.38
N SER A 21 1.46 -16.68 8.43
CA SER A 21 0.85 -15.51 7.81
C SER A 21 0.01 -14.66 8.77
N TRP A 22 -0.64 -15.28 9.77
CA TRP A 22 -1.42 -14.56 10.80
C TRP A 22 -0.55 -13.77 11.76
N LEU A 23 0.70 -14.17 11.97
CA LEU A 23 1.62 -13.48 12.88
C LEU A 23 2.54 -12.51 12.14
N THR A 24 3.10 -12.87 10.98
CA THR A 24 4.12 -12.06 10.33
C THR A 24 3.57 -10.82 9.65
N LYS A 25 2.41 -10.91 8.96
CA LYS A 25 1.83 -9.78 8.24
C LYS A 25 1.38 -8.65 9.18
N PRO A 26 0.59 -8.92 10.23
CA PRO A 26 0.17 -7.86 11.15
C PRO A 26 1.33 -7.30 11.98
N VAL A 27 2.32 -8.13 12.35
CA VAL A 27 3.49 -7.66 13.12
C VAL A 27 4.40 -6.77 12.27
N ALA A 28 4.57 -7.07 10.98
CA ALA A 28 5.29 -6.19 10.06
C ALA A 28 4.55 -4.85 9.85
N ALA A 29 3.23 -4.90 9.66
CA ALA A 29 2.38 -3.70 9.53
C ALA A 29 2.34 -2.86 10.82
N LEU A 30 2.32 -3.51 11.99
CA LEU A 30 2.40 -2.87 13.30
C LEU A 30 3.66 -2.03 13.46
N GLY A 31 4.79 -2.46 12.92
CA GLY A 31 6.03 -1.67 12.95
C GLY A 31 5.87 -0.31 12.26
N PHE A 32 5.16 -0.26 11.13
CA PHE A 32 4.88 0.99 10.43
C PHE A 32 3.86 1.86 11.17
N VAL A 33 2.79 1.27 11.70
CA VAL A 33 1.81 1.97 12.53
C VAL A 33 2.48 2.59 13.75
N LEU A 34 3.27 1.80 14.51
CA LEU A 34 3.97 2.28 15.71
C LEU A 34 4.97 3.38 15.39
N LEU A 35 5.74 3.26 14.31
CA LEU A 35 6.62 4.34 13.85
C LEU A 35 5.83 5.61 13.51
N GLY A 36 4.69 5.46 12.83
CA GLY A 36 3.76 6.55 12.56
C GLY A 36 3.26 7.20 13.84
N LEU A 37 2.79 6.41 14.81
CA LEU A 37 2.26 6.91 16.08
C LEU A 37 3.34 7.62 16.93
N VAL A 38 4.59 7.14 16.89
CA VAL A 38 5.72 7.72 17.64
C VAL A 38 6.24 9.01 16.99
N ARG A 39 6.17 9.10 15.65
CA ARG A 39 6.62 10.28 14.89
C ARG A 39 5.52 11.33 14.75
N ALA A 40 4.27 10.91 14.78
CA ALA A 40 3.11 11.79 14.70
C ALA A 40 3.05 12.65 15.97
N THR A 41 3.07 13.97 15.76
CA THR A 41 2.76 14.91 16.84
C THR A 41 1.26 15.11 16.98
N TYR A 42 0.47 14.63 16.01
CA TYR A 42 -0.98 14.84 15.84
C TYR A 42 -1.41 16.31 15.82
N ALA A 43 -0.45 17.22 15.80
CA ALA A 43 -0.69 18.65 15.70
C ALA A 43 -1.10 19.07 14.28
N THR A 44 -0.91 18.18 13.30
CA THR A 44 -1.21 18.43 11.91
C THR A 44 -2.24 17.43 11.37
N PRO A 45 -3.12 17.86 10.44
CA PRO A 45 -4.03 16.94 9.75
C PRO A 45 -3.26 15.90 8.91
N TYR A 46 -1.98 16.17 8.59
CA TYR A 46 -1.10 15.27 7.87
C TYR A 46 -0.79 14.03 8.71
N ASP A 47 -0.37 14.24 9.96
CA ASP A 47 -0.04 13.16 10.89
C ASP A 47 -1.26 12.25 11.13
N ALA A 48 -2.44 12.86 11.29
CA ALA A 48 -3.69 12.12 11.46
C ALA A 48 -4.04 11.28 10.22
N ALA A 49 -3.99 11.87 9.03
CA ALA A 49 -4.28 11.16 7.78
C ALA A 49 -3.27 10.04 7.50
N LEU A 50 -1.99 10.26 7.80
CA LEU A 50 -0.94 9.26 7.67
C LEU A 50 -1.19 8.06 8.60
N VAL A 51 -1.48 8.31 9.88
CA VAL A 51 -1.77 7.25 10.86
C VAL A 51 -3.04 6.49 10.48
N VAL A 52 -4.11 7.19 10.07
CA VAL A 52 -5.34 6.56 9.58
C VAL A 52 -5.05 5.65 8.39
N GLY A 53 -4.23 6.11 7.42
CA GLY A 53 -3.80 5.31 6.28
C GLY A 53 -3.08 4.04 6.70
N LEU A 54 -2.13 4.13 7.63
CA LEU A 54 -1.39 2.99 8.17
C LEU A 54 -2.31 2.00 8.89
N CYS A 55 -3.24 2.48 9.71
CA CYS A 55 -4.23 1.64 10.40
C CYS A 55 -5.16 0.93 9.42
N LEU A 56 -5.59 1.60 8.35
CA LEU A 56 -6.42 1.01 7.30
C LEU A 56 -5.67 -0.07 6.50
N CYS A 57 -4.39 0.16 6.18
CA CYS A 57 -3.55 -0.86 5.55
C CYS A 57 -3.36 -2.09 6.46
N MET A 58 -3.08 -1.87 7.76
CA MET A 58 -2.98 -2.96 8.74
C MET A 58 -4.30 -3.73 8.88
N GLY A 59 -5.44 -3.02 8.92
CA GLY A 59 -6.76 -3.65 8.92
C GLY A 59 -7.01 -4.45 7.64
N GLY A 60 -6.55 -3.94 6.49
CA GLY A 60 -6.58 -4.62 5.20
C GLY A 60 -5.81 -5.94 5.22
N ASP A 61 -4.58 -5.94 5.75
CA ASP A 61 -3.77 -7.14 5.91
C ASP A 61 -4.48 -8.22 6.72
N VAL A 62 -5.12 -7.85 7.83
CA VAL A 62 -5.88 -8.77 8.68
C VAL A 62 -7.12 -9.31 7.96
N LEU A 63 -7.85 -8.47 7.23
CA LEU A 63 -9.05 -8.84 6.49
C LEU A 63 -8.77 -9.72 5.27
N LEU A 64 -7.54 -9.70 4.73
CA LEU A 64 -7.12 -10.58 3.64
C LEU A 64 -6.78 -12.01 4.09
N ILE A 65 -6.62 -12.26 5.40
CA ILE A 65 -6.23 -13.58 5.90
C ILE A 65 -7.36 -14.62 5.77
N PRO A 66 -8.61 -14.33 6.14
CA PRO A 66 -9.71 -15.25 5.93
C PRO A 66 -9.94 -15.55 4.44
N LYS A 67 -10.17 -16.81 4.09
CA LYS A 67 -10.48 -17.23 2.71
C LYS A 67 -11.88 -16.83 2.22
N GLN A 68 -12.63 -16.07 3.02
CA GLN A 68 -14.00 -15.67 2.74
C GLN A 68 -14.02 -14.52 1.72
N ARG A 69 -14.95 -14.57 0.75
CA ARG A 69 -15.05 -13.54 -0.30
C ARG A 69 -15.36 -12.15 0.25
N ALA A 70 -16.20 -12.05 1.27
CA ALA A 70 -16.57 -10.78 1.89
C ALA A 70 -15.39 -10.13 2.63
N ALA A 71 -14.65 -10.92 3.43
CA ALA A 71 -13.43 -10.46 4.11
C ALA A 71 -12.37 -9.97 3.10
N PHE A 72 -12.18 -10.70 2.01
CA PHE A 72 -11.30 -10.28 0.92
C PHE A 72 -11.71 -8.93 0.32
N ALA A 73 -12.99 -8.75 -0.01
CA ALA A 73 -13.49 -7.49 -0.56
C ALA A 73 -13.31 -6.32 0.42
N ALA A 74 -13.58 -6.56 1.72
CA ALA A 74 -13.35 -5.59 2.77
C ALA A 74 -11.86 -5.24 2.94
N GLY A 75 -10.96 -6.22 2.82
CA GLY A 75 -9.52 -6.00 2.86
C GLY A 75 -9.03 -5.11 1.73
N ILE A 76 -9.44 -5.40 0.48
CA ILE A 76 -9.11 -4.57 -0.68
C ILE A 76 -9.66 -3.15 -0.52
N LEU A 77 -10.89 -3.01 -0.02
CA LEU A 77 -11.47 -1.70 0.25
C LEU A 77 -10.70 -0.94 1.33
N SER A 78 -10.28 -1.62 2.41
CA SER A 78 -9.49 -1.05 3.48
C SER A 78 -8.16 -0.53 2.97
N PHE A 79 -7.44 -1.30 2.15
CA PHE A 79 -6.22 -0.82 1.51
C PHE A 79 -6.48 0.38 0.59
N LEU A 80 -7.52 0.33 -0.25
CA LEU A 80 -7.86 1.44 -1.14
C LEU A 80 -8.08 2.73 -0.35
N LEU A 81 -8.84 2.67 0.75
CA LEU A 81 -9.06 3.81 1.63
C LEU A 81 -7.78 4.26 2.33
N GLY A 82 -6.90 3.32 2.71
CA GLY A 82 -5.59 3.64 3.28
C GLY A 82 -4.73 4.47 2.31
N HIS A 83 -4.69 4.07 1.04
CA HIS A 83 -3.98 4.81 0.00
C HIS A 83 -4.59 6.20 -0.27
N VAL A 84 -5.92 6.32 -0.23
CA VAL A 84 -6.59 7.62 -0.30
C VAL A 84 -6.20 8.51 0.88
N ALA A 85 -6.13 7.95 2.09
CA ALA A 85 -5.67 8.69 3.26
C ALA A 85 -4.21 9.18 3.11
N PHE A 86 -3.32 8.38 2.51
CA PHE A 86 -1.96 8.82 2.16
C PHE A 86 -1.95 9.94 1.12
N VAL A 87 -2.78 9.85 0.07
CA VAL A 87 -2.93 10.93 -0.92
C VAL A 87 -3.36 12.23 -0.23
N VAL A 88 -4.35 12.17 0.66
CA VAL A 88 -4.83 13.32 1.45
C VAL A 88 -3.72 13.86 2.34
N ALA A 89 -2.96 13.00 3.01
CA ALA A 89 -1.82 13.41 3.82
C ALA A 89 -0.80 14.19 2.96
N PHE A 90 -0.35 13.62 1.84
CA PHE A 90 0.63 14.28 0.98
C PHE A 90 0.11 15.59 0.40
N TRP A 91 -1.18 15.67 0.06
CA TRP A 91 -1.79 16.91 -0.40
C TRP A 91 -1.62 18.07 0.58
N GLN A 92 -1.71 17.78 1.88
CA GLN A 92 -1.57 18.78 2.94
C GLN A 92 -0.13 19.27 3.14
N LEU A 93 0.87 18.55 2.64
CA LEU A 93 2.27 18.98 2.64
C LEU A 93 2.63 19.93 1.48
N GLY A 94 1.67 20.23 0.61
CA GLY A 94 1.88 21.13 -0.53
C GLY A 94 2.45 20.40 -1.75
N VAL A 95 1.59 19.66 -2.45
CA VAL A 95 1.93 18.95 -3.69
C VAL A 95 2.31 19.94 -4.80
N SER A 96 3.53 19.81 -5.33
CA SER A 96 3.90 20.48 -6.58
C SER A 96 3.13 19.85 -7.74
N LYS A 97 2.15 20.58 -8.30
CA LYS A 97 1.31 20.06 -9.39
C LYS A 97 2.13 19.61 -10.59
N LEU A 98 3.15 20.38 -10.97
CA LEU A 98 4.01 20.04 -12.11
C LEU A 98 4.75 18.71 -11.90
N VAL A 99 5.35 18.53 -10.71
CA VAL A 99 6.05 17.28 -10.36
C VAL A 99 5.06 16.13 -10.22
N GLY A 100 3.91 16.36 -9.59
CA GLY A 100 2.87 15.35 -9.39
C GLY A 100 2.27 14.86 -10.71
N PHE A 101 1.92 15.76 -11.63
CA PHE A 101 1.46 15.36 -12.97
C PHE A 101 2.57 14.66 -13.75
N GLY A 102 3.80 15.20 -13.75
CA GLY A 102 4.95 14.55 -14.40
C GLY A 102 5.18 13.13 -13.89
N ALA A 103 5.16 12.92 -12.58
CA ALA A 103 5.26 11.61 -11.95
C ALA A 103 4.08 10.71 -12.32
N PHE A 104 2.84 11.21 -12.27
CA PHE A 104 1.66 10.45 -12.63
C PHE A 104 1.70 9.96 -14.08
N PHE A 105 2.02 10.84 -15.03
CA PHE A 105 2.17 10.48 -16.44
C PHE A 105 3.34 9.51 -16.67
N GLY A 106 4.47 9.71 -15.98
CA GLY A 106 5.59 8.77 -16.01
C GLY A 106 5.22 7.38 -15.48
N LEU A 107 4.31 7.30 -14.50
CA LEU A 107 3.81 6.06 -13.92
C LEU A 107 2.69 5.40 -14.73
N LEU A 108 2.13 6.06 -15.76
CA LEU A 108 1.13 5.42 -16.63
C LEU A 108 1.69 4.22 -17.37
N LEU A 109 2.96 4.26 -17.77
CA LEU A 109 3.60 3.13 -18.44
C LEU A 109 3.69 1.89 -17.54
N PRO A 110 4.28 1.94 -16.33
CA PRO A 110 4.26 0.79 -15.43
C PRO A 110 2.84 0.41 -15.00
N ALA A 111 1.93 1.36 -14.77
CA ALA A 111 0.53 1.06 -14.46
C ALA A 111 -0.16 0.27 -15.59
N ALA A 112 0.07 0.65 -16.86
CA ALA A 112 -0.45 -0.07 -18.01
C ALA A 112 0.12 -1.48 -18.14
N VAL A 113 1.42 -1.68 -17.87
CA VAL A 113 2.05 -2.99 -17.82
C VAL A 113 1.40 -3.87 -16.75
N VAL A 114 1.24 -3.34 -15.53
CA VAL A 114 0.59 -4.04 -14.42
C VAL A 114 -0.86 -4.40 -14.75
N LEU A 115 -1.63 -3.47 -15.33
CA LEU A 115 -3.02 -3.74 -15.72
C LEU A 115 -3.11 -4.80 -16.82
N ARG A 116 -2.25 -4.74 -17.84
CA ARG A 116 -2.23 -5.74 -18.91
C ARG A 116 -1.90 -7.14 -18.39
N TRP A 117 -1.10 -7.22 -17.33
CA TRP A 117 -0.76 -8.47 -16.67
C TRP A 117 -1.87 -9.01 -15.74
N LEU A 118 -2.52 -8.14 -14.96
CA LEU A 118 -3.54 -8.54 -13.97
C LEU A 118 -4.95 -8.73 -14.56
N LEU A 119 -5.37 -7.87 -15.51
CA LEU A 119 -6.74 -7.86 -16.04
C LEU A 119 -7.22 -9.18 -16.67
N PRO A 120 -6.38 -9.95 -17.40
CA PRO A 120 -6.77 -11.26 -17.93
C PRO A 120 -7.23 -12.22 -16.82
N HIS A 121 -6.66 -12.09 -15.63
CA HIS A 121 -6.88 -12.97 -14.49
C HIS A 121 -7.94 -12.45 -13.50
N ALA A 122 -8.35 -11.18 -13.63
CA ALA A 122 -9.22 -10.51 -12.66
C ALA A 122 -10.70 -10.93 -12.73
N GLY A 123 -11.15 -11.54 -13.84
CA GLY A 123 -12.56 -11.95 -14.00
C GLY A 123 -13.55 -10.81 -13.74
N ASN A 124 -14.47 -11.00 -12.79
CA ASN A 124 -15.49 -10.00 -12.42
C ASN A 124 -14.93 -8.82 -11.60
N LEU A 125 -13.67 -8.90 -11.13
CA LEU A 125 -13.04 -7.86 -10.29
C LEU A 125 -12.25 -6.83 -11.10
N ARG A 126 -12.37 -6.81 -12.44
CA ARG A 126 -11.63 -5.90 -13.33
C ARG A 126 -11.75 -4.42 -12.92
N ILE A 127 -12.97 -3.97 -12.63
CA ILE A 127 -13.22 -2.57 -12.23
C ILE A 127 -12.48 -2.25 -10.92
N ALA A 128 -12.56 -3.16 -9.94
CA ALA A 128 -11.85 -2.99 -8.67
C ALA A 128 -10.33 -2.94 -8.87
N VAL A 129 -9.77 -3.79 -9.74
CA VAL A 129 -8.33 -3.80 -10.06
C VAL A 129 -7.90 -2.49 -10.73
N VAL A 130 -8.66 -1.98 -11.69
CA VAL A 130 -8.36 -0.67 -12.34
C VAL A 130 -8.39 0.46 -11.31
N ALA A 131 -9.46 0.55 -10.52
CA ALA A 131 -9.59 1.57 -9.49
C ALA A 131 -8.42 1.53 -8.50
N TYR A 132 -8.04 0.33 -8.09
CA TYR A 132 -6.92 0.11 -7.18
C TYR A 132 -5.59 0.60 -7.76
N VAL A 133 -5.25 0.20 -8.99
CA VAL A 133 -4.01 0.63 -9.66
C VAL A 133 -3.96 2.15 -9.83
N VAL A 134 -5.09 2.78 -10.17
CA VAL A 134 -5.17 4.25 -10.29
C VAL A 134 -4.90 4.94 -8.95
N VAL A 135 -5.50 4.46 -7.86
CA VAL A 135 -5.31 5.05 -6.53
C VAL A 135 -3.87 4.88 -6.04
N ILE A 136 -3.29 3.69 -6.17
CA ILE A 136 -1.88 3.47 -5.79
C ILE A 136 -0.94 4.34 -6.64
N THR A 137 -1.17 4.41 -7.96
CA THR A 137 -0.37 5.27 -8.86
C THR A 137 -0.46 6.73 -8.44
N THR A 138 -1.64 7.18 -8.02
CA THR A 138 -1.87 8.54 -7.54
C THR A 138 -1.12 8.79 -6.22
N MET A 139 -1.16 7.84 -5.28
CA MET A 139 -0.38 7.91 -4.04
C MET A 139 1.12 8.05 -4.31
N VAL A 140 1.68 7.24 -5.21
CA VAL A 140 3.12 7.30 -5.53
C VAL A 140 3.44 8.65 -6.20
N ALA A 141 2.61 9.10 -7.14
CA ALA A 141 2.80 10.40 -7.79
C ALA A 141 2.77 11.58 -6.80
N THR A 142 1.82 11.57 -5.85
CA THR A 142 1.74 12.62 -4.82
C THR A 142 2.89 12.55 -3.82
N ALA A 143 3.39 11.35 -3.50
CA ALA A 143 4.60 11.18 -2.68
C ALA A 143 5.84 11.81 -3.33
N PHE A 144 6.05 11.61 -4.63
CA PHE A 144 7.12 12.29 -5.37
C PHE A 144 6.92 13.80 -5.44
N ALA A 145 5.67 14.26 -5.54
CA ALA A 145 5.34 15.67 -5.62
C ALA A 145 5.63 16.47 -4.35
N VAL A 146 5.79 15.79 -3.20
CA VAL A 146 6.14 16.38 -1.90
C VAL A 146 7.58 16.09 -1.48
N ALA A 147 8.43 15.53 -2.36
CA ALA A 147 9.77 15.08 -2.01
C ALA A 147 10.69 16.19 -1.42
N HIS A 148 10.40 17.46 -1.69
CA HIS A 148 11.13 18.60 -1.12
C HIS A 148 10.61 19.04 0.26
N SER A 149 9.36 18.72 0.58
CA SER A 149 8.66 19.12 1.81
C SER A 149 8.53 17.98 2.81
N ALA A 150 8.81 16.75 2.39
CA ALA A 150 8.64 15.54 3.16
C ALA A 150 9.99 14.83 3.39
N PRO A 151 10.17 14.15 4.54
CA PRO A 151 11.32 13.29 4.75
C PRO A 151 11.41 12.20 3.69
N TRP A 152 12.63 11.77 3.40
CA TRP A 152 12.87 10.78 2.35
C TRP A 152 12.15 9.44 2.55
N GLY A 153 11.84 9.09 3.79
CA GLY A 153 11.06 7.90 4.12
C GLY A 153 9.67 7.87 3.48
N VAL A 154 9.08 9.03 3.13
CA VAL A 154 7.74 9.09 2.51
C VAL A 154 7.75 8.48 1.11
N TYR A 155 8.71 8.87 0.26
CA TYR A 155 8.79 8.32 -1.09
C TYR A 155 9.24 6.85 -1.08
N VAL A 156 10.17 6.47 -0.18
CA VAL A 156 10.58 5.07 -0.02
C VAL A 156 9.40 4.22 0.43
N GLY A 157 8.64 4.70 1.42
CA GLY A 157 7.44 4.04 1.91
C GLY A 157 6.39 3.86 0.80
N ALA A 158 6.10 4.91 0.04
CA ALA A 158 5.13 4.84 -1.07
C ALA A 158 5.54 3.82 -2.14
N VAL A 159 6.82 3.77 -2.51
CA VAL A 159 7.34 2.78 -3.46
C VAL A 159 7.31 1.37 -2.89
N MET A 160 7.66 1.19 -1.61
CA MET A 160 7.58 -0.12 -0.94
C MET A 160 6.13 -0.62 -0.85
N PHE A 161 5.16 0.25 -0.54
CA PHE A 161 3.74 -0.08 -0.58
C PHE A 161 3.31 -0.54 -1.98
N TYR A 162 3.67 0.23 -3.02
CA TYR A 162 3.39 -0.15 -4.41
C TYR A 162 3.84 -1.58 -4.74
N PHE A 163 5.08 -1.94 -4.38
CA PHE A 163 5.61 -3.28 -4.64
C PHE A 163 4.95 -4.36 -3.78
N SER A 164 4.65 -4.05 -2.51
CA SER A 164 3.92 -4.96 -1.62
C SER A 164 2.53 -5.29 -2.18
N ASP A 165 1.79 -4.27 -2.61
CA ASP A 165 0.48 -4.42 -3.23
C ASP A 165 0.52 -5.20 -4.54
N LEU A 166 1.55 -4.96 -5.35
CA LEU A 166 1.76 -5.73 -6.58
C LEU A 166 2.03 -7.22 -6.28
N ALA A 167 2.78 -7.52 -5.22
CA ALA A 167 3.03 -8.89 -4.78
C ALA A 167 1.74 -9.58 -4.30
N VAL A 168 0.91 -8.87 -3.52
CA VAL A 168 -0.41 -9.36 -3.07
C VAL A 168 -1.33 -9.60 -4.26
N ALA A 169 -1.38 -8.67 -5.22
CA ALA A 169 -2.17 -8.80 -6.44
C ALA A 169 -1.70 -10.00 -7.29
N ARG A 170 -0.39 -10.20 -7.43
CA ARG A 170 0.19 -11.37 -8.10
C ARG A 170 -0.28 -12.66 -7.46
N GLU A 171 -0.04 -12.85 -6.16
CA GLU A 171 -0.40 -14.08 -5.43
C GLU A 171 -1.88 -14.41 -5.58
N ARG A 172 -2.73 -13.39 -5.68
CA ARG A 172 -4.17 -13.57 -5.77
C ARG A 172 -4.69 -13.91 -7.17
N PHE A 173 -4.22 -13.18 -8.18
CA PHE A 173 -4.78 -13.28 -9.53
C PHE A 173 -3.93 -14.19 -10.44
N VAL A 174 -2.62 -14.19 -10.25
CA VAL A 174 -1.67 -14.92 -11.10
C VAL A 174 -1.25 -16.19 -10.37
N LYS A 175 -1.78 -17.33 -10.81
CA LYS A 175 -1.42 -18.66 -10.28
C LYS A 175 -0.07 -19.14 -10.80
#